data_AF-A0A449AIL6-F1
#
_entry.id   AF-A0A449AIL6-F1
#
_cell.length_a   1.000
_cell.length_b   1.000
_cell.length_c   1.000
_cell.angle_alpha   90.00
_cell.angle_beta   90.00
_cell.angle_gamma   90.00
#
_symmetry.space_group_name_H-M   'P 1'
#
loop_
_entity.id
_entity.type
_entity.pdbx_description
1 polymer ?
#
loop_
_entity_poly.entity_id
_entity_poly.type
_entity_poly.pdbx_seq_one_letter_code
_entity_poly.pdbx_strand_id
1 'polypeptide(L)'
;MIADKNDLKMKMIMDEYESIIFDRFEQKISAHPIIIFTDYLDNYYYIKARSKYNDNGKIKKPFDGEITIKEYEKGLPSKDSYVDLTQIFQIEKETFYKYFKGNKIFLSTEHLKLTDIKKIYDNLARNLKQEPPYITFSYVYENEKGKLNSYVAYSEKSLLINEGKRKHHQNADSFINAVLEKRSKDKRTLSKIENVYLSLKDYYDEIIYENEENKQSNSNAYTI
;
A
#
# COMPACT_ATOMS: atom_id res chain seq x y z
N MET A 1 0.16 22.59 4.77
CA MET A 1 0.90 22.10 3.57
C MET A 1 1.92 21.11 4.13
N ILE A 2 1.82 19.81 3.86
CA ILE A 2 2.79 18.83 4.39
C ILE A 2 4.15 19.18 3.78
N ALA A 3 5.07 19.68 4.60
CA ALA A 3 6.16 20.58 4.19
C ALA A 3 7.47 19.87 3.80
N ASP A 4 7.56 18.54 3.92
CA ASP A 4 8.78 17.82 3.58
C ASP A 4 8.68 17.08 2.24
N LYS A 5 9.46 17.54 1.25
CA LYS A 5 9.59 16.87 -0.04
C LYS A 5 10.22 15.47 0.09
N ASN A 6 10.96 15.21 1.17
CA ASN A 6 11.63 13.94 1.45
C ASN A 6 10.72 12.92 2.14
N ASP A 7 9.57 13.34 2.66
CA ASP A 7 8.62 12.42 3.27
C ASP A 7 7.94 11.57 2.20
N LEU A 8 8.20 10.26 2.19
CA LEU A 8 7.61 9.33 1.22
C LEU A 8 6.19 8.90 1.62
N LYS A 9 5.77 9.16 2.86
CA LYS A 9 4.44 8.80 3.34
C LYS A 9 3.38 9.49 2.49
N MET A 10 2.31 8.79 2.15
CA MET A 10 1.20 9.25 1.31
C MET A 10 1.56 9.61 -0.12
N LYS A 11 2.72 9.16 -0.60
CA LYS A 11 3.10 9.32 -1.99
C LYS A 11 2.89 8.02 -2.74
N MET A 12 2.26 8.15 -3.90
CA MET A 12 2.37 7.14 -4.94
C MET A 12 3.76 7.25 -5.56
N ILE A 13 4.40 6.11 -5.74
CA ILE A 13 5.77 6.03 -6.24
C ILE A 13 5.79 5.46 -7.64
N MET A 14 6.54 6.09 -8.54
CA MET A 14 6.83 5.51 -9.84
C MET A 14 8.00 4.55 -9.72
N ASP A 15 7.77 3.27 -9.98
CA ASP A 15 8.84 2.28 -10.01
C ASP A 15 9.36 2.20 -11.46
N GLU A 16 10.52 2.82 -11.73
CA GLU A 16 11.13 2.83 -13.07
C GLU A 16 12.03 1.61 -13.33
N TYR A 17 12.38 0.82 -12.30
CA TYR A 17 13.43 -0.19 -12.41
C TYR A 17 12.97 -1.60 -12.05
N GLU A 18 12.62 -1.83 -10.79
CA GLU A 18 12.33 -3.17 -10.30
C GLU A 18 11.16 -3.11 -9.33
N SER A 19 10.03 -3.69 -9.76
CA SER A 19 8.81 -3.63 -8.96
C SER A 19 9.02 -4.21 -7.57
N ILE A 20 8.76 -3.38 -6.56
CA ILE A 20 8.66 -3.81 -5.15
C ILE A 20 7.25 -4.35 -4.80
N ILE A 21 6.39 -4.53 -5.80
CA ILE A 21 5.00 -4.97 -5.63
C ILE A 21 4.87 -6.44 -6.06
N PHE A 22 4.15 -7.19 -5.24
CA PHE A 22 3.88 -8.60 -5.48
C PHE A 22 2.37 -8.89 -5.48
N ASP A 23 1.98 -10.02 -6.05
CA ASP A 23 0.64 -10.56 -5.85
C ASP A 23 0.55 -11.43 -4.58
N ARG A 24 -0.61 -12.01 -4.32
CA ARG A 24 -0.81 -12.88 -3.14
C ARG A 24 -0.20 -14.27 -3.29
N PHE A 25 0.44 -14.57 -4.43
CA PHE A 25 1.21 -15.79 -4.68
C PHE A 25 2.72 -15.48 -4.74
N GLU A 26 3.14 -14.35 -4.15
CA GLU A 26 4.53 -13.94 -4.01
C GLU A 26 5.24 -13.67 -5.36
N GLN A 27 4.49 -13.45 -6.44
CA GLN A 27 5.04 -13.12 -7.76
C GLN A 27 5.09 -11.61 -7.96
N LYS A 28 6.19 -11.10 -8.52
CA LYS A 28 6.32 -9.68 -8.87
C LYS A 28 5.28 -9.29 -9.91
N ILE A 29 4.70 -8.11 -9.75
CA ILE A 29 3.71 -7.56 -10.69
C ILE A 29 4.02 -6.10 -11.02
N SER A 30 3.66 -5.65 -12.22
CA SER A 30 3.78 -4.24 -12.58
C SER A 30 2.67 -3.42 -11.93
N ALA A 31 3.03 -2.67 -10.89
CA ALA A 31 2.16 -1.77 -10.13
C ALA A 31 3.03 -0.74 -9.39
N HIS A 32 2.37 0.26 -8.80
CA HIS A 32 3.00 1.37 -8.08
C HIS A 32 2.77 1.23 -6.57
N PRO A 33 3.79 1.40 -5.72
CA PRO A 33 3.61 1.50 -4.29
C PRO A 33 2.90 2.81 -3.93
N ILE A 34 2.07 2.77 -2.90
CA ILE A 34 1.66 3.95 -2.13
C ILE A 34 2.11 3.70 -0.70
N ILE A 35 3.07 4.49 -0.21
CA ILE A 35 3.50 4.40 1.19
C ILE A 35 2.38 4.99 2.05
N ILE A 36 1.93 4.23 3.05
CA ILE A 36 0.88 4.65 3.96
C ILE A 36 1.52 5.31 5.17
N PHE A 37 2.33 4.57 5.92
CA PHE A 37 3.00 5.05 7.12
C PHE A 37 4.35 4.33 7.34
N THR A 38 5.10 4.79 8.34
CA THR A 38 6.33 4.15 8.84
C THR A 38 6.18 3.77 10.30
N ASP A 39 6.70 2.62 10.72
CA ASP A 39 6.80 2.31 12.15
C ASP A 39 8.11 2.83 12.78
N TYR A 40 8.20 2.71 14.11
CA TYR A 40 9.36 3.12 14.91
C TYR A 40 10.62 2.26 14.66
N LEU A 41 10.49 1.15 13.92
CA LEU A 41 11.59 0.29 13.52
C LEU A 41 12.04 0.57 12.08
N ASP A 42 11.70 1.75 11.55
CA ASP A 42 12.02 2.14 10.17
C ASP A 42 11.50 1.14 9.11
N ASN A 43 10.32 0.55 9.33
CA ASN A 43 9.63 -0.19 8.27
C ASN A 43 8.64 0.71 7.54
N TYR A 44 8.66 0.68 6.20
CA TYR A 44 7.59 1.22 5.38
C TYR A 44 6.44 0.22 5.27
N TYR A 45 5.22 0.73 5.48
CA TYR A 45 3.99 0.02 5.18
C TYR A 45 3.35 0.64 3.96
N TYR A 46 3.06 -0.18 2.97
CA TYR A 46 2.59 0.30 1.67
C TYR A 46 1.55 -0.63 1.06
N ILE A 47 0.79 -0.07 0.14
CA ILE A 47 -0.21 -0.78 -0.66
C ILE A 47 0.12 -0.59 -2.14
N LYS A 48 -0.65 -1.24 -3.01
CA LYS A 48 -0.43 -1.16 -4.45
C LYS A 48 -1.51 -0.38 -5.16
N ALA A 49 -1.08 0.36 -6.18
CA ALA A 49 -1.93 1.04 -7.14
C ALA A 49 -1.60 0.56 -8.55
N ARG A 50 -2.63 0.38 -9.38
CA ARG A 50 -2.49 0.03 -10.80
C ARG A 50 -3.33 0.96 -11.65
N SER A 51 -2.88 1.25 -12.87
CA SER A 51 -3.67 1.99 -13.84
C SER A 51 -5.09 1.40 -13.98
N LYS A 52 -6.11 2.24 -14.12
CA LYS A 52 -7.47 1.82 -14.44
C LYS A 52 -7.59 1.27 -15.85
N TYR A 53 -6.66 1.63 -16.73
CA TYR A 53 -6.66 1.28 -18.14
C TYR A 53 -5.64 0.18 -18.44
N ASN A 54 -5.92 -0.65 -19.44
CA ASN A 54 -4.92 -1.54 -20.04
C ASN A 54 -4.14 -0.80 -21.15
N ASP A 55 -3.20 -1.49 -21.78
CA ASP A 55 -2.32 -0.91 -22.81
C ASP A 55 -3.08 -0.44 -24.05
N ASN A 56 -4.29 -0.99 -24.28
CA ASN A 56 -5.19 -0.59 -25.36
C ASN A 56 -6.15 0.55 -24.95
N GLY A 57 -5.96 1.17 -23.79
CA GLY A 57 -6.83 2.24 -23.27
C GLY A 57 -8.20 1.78 -22.77
N LYS A 58 -8.47 0.47 -22.71
CA LYS A 58 -9.75 -0.07 -22.20
C LYS A 58 -9.74 -0.09 -20.67
N ILE A 59 -10.89 0.25 -20.08
CA ILE A 59 -11.09 0.20 -18.63
C ILE A 59 -11.02 -1.25 -18.15
N LYS A 60 -10.12 -1.52 -17.20
CA LYS A 60 -10.05 -2.79 -16.48
C LYS A 60 -11.15 -2.84 -15.42
N LYS A 61 -11.67 -4.05 -15.17
CA LYS A 61 -12.57 -4.28 -14.04
C LYS A 61 -11.79 -4.03 -12.73
N PRO A 62 -12.37 -3.33 -11.74
CA PRO A 62 -11.79 -3.28 -10.40
C PRO A 62 -11.83 -4.66 -9.76
N PHE A 63 -10.80 -4.99 -8.98
CA PHE A 63 -10.84 -6.12 -8.06
C PHE A 63 -11.62 -5.73 -6.80
N ASP A 64 -12.10 -6.75 -6.09
CA ASP A 64 -12.77 -6.50 -4.82
C ASP A 64 -11.80 -5.85 -3.83
N GLY A 65 -12.30 -4.87 -3.09
CA GLY A 65 -11.49 -4.04 -2.18
C GLY A 65 -10.62 -2.97 -2.86
N GLU A 66 -10.72 -2.78 -4.18
CA GLU A 66 -10.08 -1.64 -4.86
C GLU A 66 -10.96 -0.39 -4.84
N ILE A 67 -10.36 0.77 -4.58
CA ILE A 67 -10.98 2.08 -4.78
C ILE A 67 -10.41 2.79 -6.01
N THR A 68 -11.17 3.72 -6.59
CA THR A 68 -10.67 4.56 -7.69
C THR A 68 -10.13 5.88 -7.15
N ILE A 69 -8.92 6.24 -7.57
CA ILE A 69 -8.36 7.59 -7.44
C ILE A 69 -8.26 8.19 -8.84
N LYS A 70 -8.65 9.46 -8.95
CA LYS A 70 -8.61 10.22 -10.20
C LYS A 70 -7.22 10.73 -10.49
N GLU A 71 -6.90 10.87 -11.77
CA GLU A 71 -5.66 11.53 -12.17
C GLU A 71 -5.56 12.95 -11.59
N TYR A 72 -4.33 13.38 -11.33
CA TYR A 72 -4.04 14.72 -10.87
C TYR A 72 -3.49 15.56 -12.03
N GLU A 73 -3.74 16.87 -11.99
CA GLU A 73 -3.24 17.80 -13.00
C GLU A 73 -1.71 17.83 -13.06
N LYS A 74 -1.07 17.65 -11.90
CA LYS A 74 0.38 17.55 -11.74
C LYS A 74 0.70 16.42 -10.78
N GLY A 75 1.75 15.67 -11.11
CA GLY A 75 2.28 14.58 -10.30
C GLY A 75 1.54 13.24 -10.47
N LEU A 76 1.58 12.40 -9.43
CA LEU A 76 0.94 11.09 -9.41
C LEU A 76 -0.34 11.08 -8.55
N PRO A 77 -1.37 10.32 -8.95
CA PRO A 77 -1.42 9.50 -10.17
C PRO A 77 -1.61 10.34 -11.44
N SER A 78 -0.85 10.03 -12.49
CA SER A 78 -0.95 10.72 -13.80
C SER A 78 -2.06 10.18 -14.71
N LYS A 79 -2.79 9.16 -14.25
CA LYS A 79 -3.95 8.53 -14.88
C LYS A 79 -4.88 8.00 -13.79
N ASP A 80 -6.18 7.90 -14.07
CA ASP A 80 -7.11 7.21 -13.16
C ASP A 80 -6.53 5.83 -12.77
N SER A 81 -6.53 5.55 -11.47
CA SER A 81 -5.87 4.38 -10.90
C SER A 81 -6.79 3.66 -9.92
N TYR A 82 -6.66 2.33 -9.87
CA TYR A 82 -7.23 1.52 -8.82
C TYR A 82 -6.19 1.29 -7.72
N VAL A 83 -6.61 1.47 -6.47
CA VAL A 83 -5.78 1.25 -5.28
C VAL A 83 -6.33 0.06 -4.51
N ASP A 84 -5.52 -0.98 -4.33
CA ASP A 84 -5.89 -2.21 -3.61
C ASP A 84 -5.70 -2.01 -2.10
N LEU A 85 -6.81 -2.01 -1.37
CA LEU A 85 -6.83 -1.81 0.08
C LEU A 85 -6.86 -3.13 0.86
N THR A 86 -6.64 -4.24 0.17
CA THR A 86 -6.72 -5.59 0.73
C THR A 86 -5.38 -6.32 0.65
N GLN A 87 -4.30 -5.66 0.24
CA GLN A 87 -2.95 -6.18 0.38
C GLN A 87 -2.00 -5.11 0.90
N ILE A 88 -1.47 -5.35 2.09
CA ILE A 88 -0.51 -4.48 2.77
C ILE A 88 0.85 -5.17 2.74
N PHE A 89 1.87 -4.42 2.37
CA PHE A 89 3.26 -4.83 2.35
C PHE A 89 4.02 -4.12 3.46
N GLN A 90 4.96 -4.84 4.08
CA GLN A 90 5.98 -4.27 4.97
C GLN A 90 7.35 -4.49 4.33
N ILE A 91 8.17 -3.44 4.29
CA ILE A 91 9.58 -3.50 3.86
C ILE A 91 10.43 -2.65 4.78
N GLU A 92 11.63 -3.12 5.11
CA GLU A 92 12.61 -2.32 5.83
C GLU A 92 13.07 -1.13 4.98
N LYS A 93 13.21 0.05 5.57
CA LYS A 93 13.62 1.28 4.89
C LYS A 93 14.94 1.15 4.14
N GLU A 94 15.95 0.51 4.74
CA GLU A 94 17.23 0.26 4.08
C GLU A 94 17.07 -0.59 2.82
N THR A 95 16.33 -1.70 2.94
CA THR A 95 16.01 -2.57 1.80
C THR A 95 15.22 -1.79 0.74
N PHE A 96 14.22 -1.00 1.14
CA PHE A 96 13.46 -0.16 0.23
C PHE A 96 14.36 0.79 -0.58
N TYR A 97 15.28 1.52 0.07
CA TYR A 97 16.16 2.47 -0.61
C TYR A 97 17.19 1.81 -1.55
N LYS A 98 17.54 0.53 -1.35
CA LYS A 98 18.38 -0.21 -2.32
C LYS A 98 17.67 -0.36 -3.68
N TYR A 99 16.37 -0.61 -3.66
CA TYR A 99 15.56 -0.83 -4.86
C TYR A 99 14.89 0.47 -5.37
N PHE A 100 14.67 1.44 -4.48
CA PHE A 100 14.15 2.76 -4.82
C PHE A 100 15.27 3.74 -5.16
N LYS A 101 15.57 3.91 -6.45
CA LYS A 101 16.53 4.93 -6.93
C LYS A 101 15.84 6.29 -7.07
N GLY A 102 15.74 7.03 -5.95
CA GLY A 102 14.91 8.23 -5.79
C GLY A 102 15.12 9.41 -6.75
N ASN A 103 16.15 9.46 -7.58
CA ASN A 103 16.58 10.68 -8.29
C ASN A 103 15.57 11.28 -9.31
N LYS A 104 14.53 10.54 -9.75
CA LYS A 104 13.49 11.09 -10.65
C LYS A 104 12.11 11.27 -10.02
N ILE A 105 11.84 10.60 -8.91
CA ILE A 105 10.52 10.51 -8.29
C ILE A 105 10.21 11.77 -7.46
N PHE A 106 11.24 12.40 -6.89
CA PHE A 106 11.12 13.63 -6.09
C PHE A 106 10.64 14.86 -6.88
N LEU A 107 10.74 14.84 -8.22
CA LEU A 107 10.28 15.95 -9.06
C LEU A 107 8.84 15.76 -9.58
N SER A 108 8.26 14.55 -9.43
CA SER A 108 6.97 14.18 -10.03
C SER A 108 5.94 13.59 -9.06
N THR A 109 6.25 13.48 -7.76
CA THR A 109 5.32 12.90 -6.78
C THR A 109 4.96 13.90 -5.70
N GLU A 110 3.73 14.42 -5.78
CA GLU A 110 3.11 15.16 -4.69
C GLU A 110 2.43 14.18 -3.72
N HIS A 111 2.13 14.63 -2.51
CA HIS A 111 1.25 13.87 -1.63
C HIS A 111 -0.10 13.64 -2.31
N LEU A 112 -0.71 12.48 -2.05
CA LEU A 112 -2.10 12.27 -2.41
C LEU A 112 -2.97 13.38 -1.82
N LYS A 113 -4.05 13.75 -2.53
CA LYS A 113 -5.02 14.71 -2.01
C LYS A 113 -5.58 14.20 -0.69
N LEU A 114 -5.83 15.11 0.26
CA LEU A 114 -6.38 14.76 1.57
C LEU A 114 -7.66 13.92 1.46
N THR A 115 -8.53 14.21 0.49
CA THR A 115 -9.75 13.43 0.25
C THR A 115 -9.47 11.97 -0.12
N ASP A 116 -8.38 11.71 -0.85
CA ASP A 116 -7.98 10.36 -1.23
C ASP A 116 -7.25 9.65 -0.09
N ILE A 117 -6.42 10.38 0.66
CA ILE A 117 -5.82 9.88 1.92
C ILE A 117 -6.92 9.41 2.87
N LYS A 118 -7.92 10.26 3.17
CA LYS A 118 -9.05 9.90 4.04
C LYS A 118 -9.74 8.61 3.58
N LYS A 119 -10.06 8.50 2.29
CA LYS A 119 -10.66 7.30 1.72
C LYS A 119 -9.79 6.07 1.90
N ILE A 120 -8.48 6.15 1.63
CA ILE A 120 -7.55 5.02 1.80
C ILE A 120 -7.56 4.58 3.27
N TYR A 121 -7.34 5.51 4.20
CA TYR A 121 -7.21 5.21 5.63
C TYR A 121 -8.50 4.65 6.22
N ASP A 122 -9.66 5.25 5.95
CA ASP A 122 -10.94 4.79 6.47
C ASP A 122 -11.28 3.36 5.98
N ASN A 123 -10.92 3.02 4.75
CA ASN A 123 -11.16 1.69 4.19
C ASN A 123 -10.13 0.67 4.70
N LEU A 124 -8.85 1.04 4.80
CA LEU A 124 -7.82 0.17 5.40
C LEU A 124 -8.16 -0.16 6.86
N ALA A 125 -8.53 0.84 7.66
CA ALA A 125 -8.94 0.67 9.04
C ALA A 125 -10.16 -0.26 9.15
N ARG A 126 -11.14 -0.13 8.24
CA ARG A 126 -12.28 -1.06 8.17
C ARG A 126 -11.85 -2.49 7.82
N ASN A 127 -10.95 -2.68 6.86
CA ASN A 127 -10.48 -4.02 6.48
C ASN A 127 -9.68 -4.69 7.61
N LEU A 128 -8.80 -3.92 8.27
CA LEU A 128 -7.96 -4.40 9.37
C LEU A 128 -8.75 -4.76 10.63
N LYS A 129 -9.86 -4.07 10.91
CA LYS A 129 -10.70 -4.29 12.10
C LYS A 129 -11.68 -5.47 11.98
N GLN A 130 -11.86 -6.04 10.78
CA GLN A 130 -12.74 -7.19 10.61
C GLN A 130 -12.22 -8.42 11.36
N GLU A 131 -13.12 -9.33 11.72
CA GLU A 131 -12.78 -10.63 12.29
C GLU A 131 -13.29 -11.77 11.39
N PRO A 132 -12.40 -12.47 10.66
CA PRO A 132 -10.96 -12.21 10.54
C PRO A 132 -10.66 -10.94 9.69
N PRO A 133 -9.45 -10.34 9.81
CA PRO A 133 -9.08 -9.15 9.02
C PRO A 133 -9.19 -9.39 7.51
N TYR A 134 -9.87 -8.49 6.78
CA TYR A 134 -10.10 -8.63 5.34
C TYR A 134 -8.92 -8.08 4.53
N ILE A 135 -7.73 -8.66 4.75
CA ILE A 135 -6.49 -8.26 4.10
C ILE A 135 -5.61 -9.45 3.74
N THR A 136 -4.56 -9.17 2.97
CA THR A 136 -3.35 -9.98 2.87
C THR A 136 -2.20 -9.15 3.40
N PHE A 137 -1.38 -9.74 4.27
CA PHE A 137 -0.20 -9.10 4.83
C PHE A 137 1.06 -9.80 4.31
N SER A 138 1.97 -9.03 3.71
CA SER A 138 3.17 -9.55 3.06
C SER A 138 4.44 -8.87 3.60
N TYR A 139 5.46 -9.66 3.93
CA TYR A 139 6.81 -9.14 4.16
C TYR A 139 7.57 -9.10 2.84
N VAL A 140 8.24 -7.99 2.55
CA VAL A 140 9.10 -7.84 1.39
C VAL A 140 10.54 -7.70 1.88
N TYR A 141 11.43 -8.53 1.33
CA TYR A 141 12.80 -8.69 1.81
C TYR A 141 13.75 -9.05 0.68
N GLU A 142 15.03 -8.71 0.84
CA GLU A 142 16.10 -9.19 -0.03
C GLU A 142 16.54 -10.58 0.44
N ASN A 143 16.56 -11.56 -0.47
CA ASN A 143 17.07 -12.90 -0.16
C ASN A 143 18.60 -12.96 -0.25
N GLU A 144 19.19 -14.09 0.13
CA GLU A 144 20.65 -14.33 0.13
C GLU A 144 21.31 -14.15 -1.26
N LYS A 145 20.54 -14.14 -2.35
CA LYS A 145 21.02 -13.92 -3.72
C LYS A 145 20.90 -12.46 -4.17
N GLY A 146 20.59 -11.54 -3.26
CA GLY A 146 20.40 -10.11 -3.56
C GLY A 146 19.14 -9.83 -4.39
N LYS A 147 18.13 -10.70 -4.32
CA LYS A 147 16.86 -10.52 -5.05
C LYS A 147 15.73 -10.20 -4.10
N LEU A 148 14.96 -9.18 -4.46
CA LEU A 148 13.75 -8.82 -3.73
C LEU A 148 12.67 -9.90 -3.89
N ASN A 149 12.15 -10.38 -2.77
CA ASN A 149 11.13 -11.40 -2.65
C ASN A 149 9.99 -10.91 -1.74
N SER A 150 8.86 -11.60 -1.80
CA SER A 150 7.74 -11.43 -0.90
C SER A 150 7.44 -12.73 -0.16
N TYR A 151 6.95 -12.60 1.07
CA TYR A 151 6.40 -13.68 1.86
C TYR A 151 5.01 -13.28 2.36
N VAL A 152 3.98 -13.98 1.88
CA VAL A 152 2.60 -13.80 2.36
C VAL A 152 2.48 -14.47 3.72
N ALA A 153 2.50 -13.64 4.77
CA ALA A 153 2.42 -14.07 6.16
C ALA A 153 0.99 -14.34 6.60
N TYR A 154 0.04 -13.60 6.04
CA TYR A 154 -1.38 -13.77 6.30
C TYR A 154 -2.18 -13.44 5.05
N SER A 155 -3.27 -14.16 4.83
CA SER A 155 -4.29 -13.80 3.85
C SER A 155 -5.66 -14.26 4.31
N GLU A 156 -6.66 -13.39 4.13
CA GLU A 156 -8.06 -13.78 4.19
C GLU A 156 -8.36 -14.78 3.06
N LYS A 157 -9.14 -15.81 3.39
CA LYS A 157 -9.38 -16.98 2.54
C LYS A 157 -9.93 -16.61 1.17
N SER A 158 -10.95 -15.75 1.10
CA SER A 158 -11.58 -15.39 -0.15
C SER A 158 -10.64 -14.59 -1.06
N LEU A 159 -9.85 -13.68 -0.52
CA LEU A 159 -8.86 -12.91 -1.29
C LEU A 159 -7.86 -13.82 -2.01
N LEU A 160 -7.29 -14.79 -1.29
CA LEU A 160 -6.29 -15.71 -1.85
C LEU A 160 -6.89 -16.68 -2.87
N ILE A 161 -8.04 -17.29 -2.55
CA ILE A 161 -8.73 -18.23 -3.46
C ILE A 161 -9.15 -17.52 -4.74
N ASN A 162 -9.70 -16.31 -4.64
CA ASN A 162 -10.16 -15.55 -5.80
C ASN A 162 -9.01 -15.17 -6.72
N GLU A 163 -7.84 -14.81 -6.17
CA GLU A 163 -6.66 -14.55 -7.00
C GLU A 163 -6.14 -15.83 -7.68
N GLY A 164 -6.10 -16.95 -6.96
CA GLY A 164 -5.67 -18.25 -7.51
C GLY A 164 -6.50 -18.68 -8.72
N LYS A 165 -7.84 -18.53 -8.63
CA LYS A 165 -8.76 -18.82 -9.72
C LYS A 165 -8.54 -17.95 -10.96
N ARG A 166 -8.15 -16.68 -10.78
CA ARG A 166 -7.96 -15.73 -11.90
C ARG A 166 -6.66 -15.96 -12.66
N LYS A 167 -5.60 -16.36 -11.97
CA LYS A 167 -4.24 -16.38 -12.54
C LYS A 167 -3.75 -17.77 -12.97
N HIS A 168 -4.52 -18.83 -12.73
CA HIS A 168 -4.15 -20.22 -13.07
C HIS A 168 -2.73 -20.58 -12.58
N HIS A 169 -2.37 -20.17 -11.35
CA HIS A 169 -1.05 -20.46 -10.80
C HIS A 169 -0.83 -21.97 -10.71
N GLN A 170 0.32 -22.44 -11.21
CA GLN A 170 0.77 -23.80 -10.97
C GLN A 170 0.94 -24.00 -9.46
N ASN A 171 0.43 -25.12 -8.94
CA ASN A 171 0.46 -25.43 -7.50
C ASN A 171 -0.32 -24.45 -6.61
N ALA A 172 -1.33 -23.74 -7.14
CA ALA A 172 -2.14 -22.81 -6.36
C ALA A 172 -2.71 -23.44 -5.07
N ASP A 173 -3.22 -24.68 -5.16
CA ASP A 173 -3.86 -25.34 -4.02
C ASP A 173 -2.88 -25.62 -2.87
N SER A 174 -1.66 -26.04 -3.17
CA SER A 174 -0.66 -26.30 -2.13
C SER A 174 -0.18 -25.00 -1.48
N PHE A 175 -0.04 -23.93 -2.25
CA PHE A 175 0.27 -22.60 -1.73
C PHE A 175 -0.86 -22.05 -0.85
N ILE A 176 -2.11 -22.12 -1.33
CA ILE A 176 -3.31 -21.70 -0.59
C ILE A 176 -3.38 -22.43 0.75
N ASN A 177 -3.23 -23.76 0.75
CA ASN A 177 -3.26 -24.54 1.98
C ASN A 177 -2.11 -24.17 2.92
N ALA A 178 -0.90 -23.97 2.40
CA ALA A 178 0.24 -23.55 3.21
C ALA A 178 0.00 -22.20 3.89
N VAL A 179 -0.56 -21.22 3.18
CA VAL A 179 -0.89 -19.91 3.75
C VAL A 179 -2.01 -20.03 4.77
N LEU A 180 -3.17 -20.60 4.42
CA LEU A 180 -4.36 -20.58 5.27
C LEU A 180 -4.23 -21.48 6.50
N GLU A 181 -3.61 -22.66 6.37
CA GLU A 181 -3.56 -23.64 7.46
C GLU A 181 -2.37 -23.46 8.38
N LYS A 182 -1.32 -22.74 7.94
CA LYS A 182 -0.11 -22.51 8.74
C LYS A 182 0.15 -21.04 8.99
N ARG A 183 0.34 -20.24 7.93
CA ARG A 183 0.84 -18.86 8.05
C ARG A 183 -0.20 -17.92 8.64
N SER A 184 -1.43 -17.94 8.13
CA SER A 184 -2.54 -17.10 8.62
C SER A 184 -2.97 -17.41 10.05
N LYS A 185 -2.49 -18.51 10.65
CA LYS A 185 -2.76 -18.89 12.05
C LYS A 185 -1.60 -18.55 12.99
N ASP A 186 -0.49 -18.00 12.49
CA ASP A 186 0.65 -17.59 13.33
C ASP A 186 0.24 -16.38 14.20
N LYS A 187 0.24 -16.59 15.51
CA LYS A 187 -0.21 -15.57 16.49
C LYS A 187 0.61 -14.29 16.42
N ARG A 188 1.92 -14.38 16.14
CA ARG A 188 2.79 -13.20 16.04
C ARG A 188 2.39 -12.33 14.84
N THR A 189 2.05 -12.96 13.72
CA THR A 189 1.53 -12.27 12.52
C THR A 189 0.20 -11.60 12.81
N LEU A 190 -0.72 -12.26 13.52
CA LEU A 190 -2.01 -11.67 13.91
C LEU A 190 -1.82 -10.46 14.84
N SER A 191 -0.97 -10.55 15.87
CA SER A 191 -0.63 -9.41 16.73
C SER A 191 0.06 -8.28 15.95
N LYS A 192 0.88 -8.61 14.94
CA LYS A 192 1.49 -7.60 14.06
C LYS A 192 0.43 -6.85 13.25
N ILE A 193 -0.58 -7.55 12.71
CA ILE A 193 -1.70 -6.93 11.99
C ILE A 193 -2.50 -5.98 12.89
N GLU A 194 -2.74 -6.37 14.15
CA GLU A 194 -3.37 -5.48 15.14
C GLU A 194 -2.52 -4.23 15.40
N ASN A 195 -1.20 -4.38 15.54
CA ASN A 195 -0.30 -3.23 15.68
C ASN A 195 -0.28 -2.33 14.43
N VAL A 196 -0.41 -2.90 13.23
CA VAL A 196 -0.54 -2.15 11.97
C VAL A 196 -1.83 -1.33 11.99
N TYR A 197 -2.94 -1.89 12.48
CA TYR A 197 -4.19 -1.15 12.65
C TYR A 197 -4.05 0.04 13.60
N LEU A 198 -3.44 -0.16 14.76
CA LEU A 198 -3.22 0.91 15.73
C LEU A 198 -2.31 2.00 15.16
N SER A 199 -1.17 1.62 14.56
CA SER A 199 -0.23 2.56 13.94
C SER A 199 -0.87 3.35 12.80
N LEU A 200 -1.72 2.70 12.00
CA LEU A 200 -2.48 3.36 10.94
C LEU A 200 -3.40 4.45 11.50
N LYS A 201 -4.08 4.18 12.62
CA LYS A 201 -4.98 5.16 13.26
C LYS A 201 -4.22 6.31 13.87
N ASP A 202 -3.18 6.03 14.65
CA ASP A 202 -2.38 7.07 15.30
C ASP A 202 -1.80 8.02 14.26
N TYR A 203 -1.25 7.45 13.18
CA TYR A 203 -0.72 8.23 12.09
C TYR A 203 -1.84 9.00 11.36
N TYR A 204 -3.03 8.40 11.16
CA TYR A 204 -4.17 9.09 10.55
C TYR A 204 -4.56 10.35 11.32
N ASP A 205 -4.69 10.21 12.64
CA ASP A 205 -5.11 11.28 13.54
C ASP A 205 -4.11 12.45 13.51
N GLU A 206 -2.80 12.17 13.42
CA GLU A 206 -1.73 13.16 13.24
C GLU A 206 -1.96 14.01 11.97
N ILE A 207 -2.24 13.40 10.82
CA ILE A 207 -2.47 14.15 9.57
C ILE A 207 -3.71 15.01 9.66
N ILE A 208 -4.79 14.51 10.27
CA ILE A 208 -6.03 15.27 10.42
C ILE A 208 -5.76 16.51 11.28
N TYR A 209 -5.11 16.31 12.42
CA TYR A 209 -4.72 17.38 13.33
C TYR A 209 -3.87 18.45 12.64
N GLU A 210 -2.79 18.05 11.96
CA GLU A 210 -1.92 18.99 11.22
C GLU A 210 -2.68 19.77 10.15
N ASN A 211 -3.63 19.14 9.47
CA ASN A 211 -4.43 19.82 8.44
C ASN A 211 -5.43 20.83 9.04
N GLU A 212 -5.94 20.58 10.24
CA GLU A 212 -6.86 21.48 10.94
C GLU A 212 -6.13 22.71 11.52
N GLU A 213 -4.98 22.52 12.17
CA GLU A 213 -4.14 23.62 12.67
C GLU A 213 -3.68 24.55 11.54
N ASN A 214 -3.28 23.98 10.40
CA ASN A 214 -2.87 24.74 9.23
C ASN A 214 -4.02 25.59 8.64
N LYS A 215 -5.27 25.13 8.74
CA LYS A 215 -6.43 25.92 8.31
C LYS A 215 -6.70 27.10 9.24
N GLN A 216 -6.62 26.89 10.55
CA GLN A 216 -6.81 27.95 11.55
C GLN A 216 -5.71 29.02 11.48
N SER A 217 -4.46 28.61 11.27
CA SER A 217 -3.33 29.54 11.13
C SER A 217 -3.47 30.42 9.89
N ASN A 218 -3.93 29.86 8.77
CA ASN A 218 -4.16 30.62 7.55
C ASN A 218 -5.40 31.52 7.64
N SER A 219 -6.49 31.12 8.30
CA SER A 219 -7.65 32.01 8.48
C SER A 219 -7.31 33.25 9.32
N ASN A 220 -6.43 33.10 10.30
CA ASN A 220 -5.98 34.22 11.14
C ASN A 220 -5.02 35.17 10.40
N ALA A 221 -4.33 34.71 9.35
CA ALA A 221 -3.43 35.54 8.55
C ALA A 221 -4.15 36.47 7.56
N TYR A 222 -5.42 36.20 7.22
CA TYR A 222 -6.25 37.05 6.35
C TYR A 222 -7.22 37.96 7.14
N THR A 223 -7.06 38.03 8.46
CA THR A 223 -7.81 38.96 9.32
C THR A 223 -6.88 40.08 9.77
N ILE A 224 -6.58 41.03 8.87
CA ILE A 224 -5.95 42.33 9.18
C ILE A 224 -6.68 43.41 8.39
#